data_AF-A0A7W2E9U4-F1
#
_entry.id   AF-A0A7W2E9U4-F1
#
_cell.length_a   1.000
_cell.length_b   1.000
_cell.length_c   1.000
_cell.angle_alpha   90.00
_cell.angle_beta   90.00
_cell.angle_gamma   90.00
#
_symmetry.space_group_name_H-M   'P 1'
#
loop_
_entity.id
_entity.type
_entity.pdbx_description
1 polymer ?
#
loop_
_entity_poly.entity_id
_entity_poly.type
_entity_poly.pdbx_seq_one_letter_code
_entity_poly.pdbx_strand_id
1 'polypeptide(L)'
;MSENTTTQPQRTRATLVLDDGSAFPGFIFGAMPAENEVAGEVAFTTDMFGYERELCEAERAGQILVFATPQVGNVGWTGEGASGSTDITAAAVIVRDLARIASNHNAQRTLAEELEAQGITGLWGVDTRKLVRHLAAAAREGKMVRGQVTVESQEA
;
A
#
# COMPACT_ATOMS: atom_id res chain seq x y z
N MET A 1 -32.15 5.18 -20.61
CA MET A 1 -32.07 4.65 -19.23
C MET A 1 -30.87 3.73 -19.14
N SER A 2 -29.78 4.21 -18.58
CA SER A 2 -28.69 3.38 -18.06
C SER A 2 -28.08 4.16 -16.91
N GLU A 3 -28.54 3.84 -15.71
CA GLU A 3 -28.00 4.38 -14.47
C GLU A 3 -26.58 3.83 -14.31
N ASN A 4 -25.59 4.69 -14.51
CA ASN A 4 -24.20 4.31 -14.31
C ASN A 4 -23.90 4.50 -12.82
N THR A 5 -24.22 3.48 -12.02
CA THR A 5 -23.98 3.45 -10.58
C THR A 5 -22.48 3.55 -10.36
N THR A 6 -21.99 4.74 -10.01
CA THR A 6 -20.64 4.94 -9.52
C THR A 6 -20.57 4.24 -8.17
N THR A 7 -20.16 2.97 -8.14
CA THR A 7 -19.84 2.27 -6.90
C THR A 7 -18.69 3.02 -6.26
N GLN A 8 -19.00 3.86 -5.28
CA GLN A 8 -18.00 4.54 -4.46
C GLN A 8 -17.22 3.41 -3.76
N PRO A 9 -15.88 3.36 -3.86
CA PRO A 9 -15.13 2.29 -3.21
C PRO A 9 -15.50 2.30 -1.73
N GLN A 10 -15.97 1.15 -1.24
CA GLN A 10 -16.26 0.91 0.17
C GLN A 10 -15.05 1.38 0.97
N ARG A 11 -15.23 2.44 1.76
CA ARG A 11 -14.16 3.01 2.58
C ARG A 11 -14.01 2.17 3.84
N THR A 12 -13.52 0.94 3.69
CA THR A 12 -13.19 0.07 4.81
C THR A 12 -12.05 0.72 5.59
N ARG A 13 -12.34 1.15 6.81
CA ARG A 13 -11.34 1.78 7.68
C ARG A 13 -10.36 0.74 8.18
N ALA A 14 -9.10 1.13 8.25
CA ALA A 14 -8.04 0.33 8.83
C ALA A 14 -6.96 1.24 9.38
N THR A 15 -6.17 0.70 10.30
CA THR A 15 -5.08 1.43 10.94
C THR A 15 -3.81 0.61 10.88
N LEU A 16 -2.70 1.23 10.47
CA LEU A 16 -1.37 0.68 10.68
C LEU A 16 -0.92 1.03 12.10
N VAL A 17 -0.69 0.02 12.93
CA VAL A 17 -0.14 0.16 14.28
C VAL A 17 1.30 -0.33 14.26
N LEU A 18 2.22 0.48 14.77
CA LEU A 18 3.63 0.11 14.92
C LEU A 18 3.88 -0.53 16.30
N ASP A 19 5.01 -1.22 16.44
CA ASP A 19 5.44 -1.87 17.68
C ASP A 19 5.61 -0.93 18.90
N ASP A 20 5.86 0.36 18.65
CA ASP A 20 5.90 1.41 19.68
C ASP A 20 4.52 1.96 20.09
N GLY A 21 3.44 1.44 19.48
CA GLY A 21 2.06 1.87 19.69
C GLY A 21 1.63 3.08 18.84
N SER A 22 2.50 3.63 17.99
CA SER A 22 2.13 4.68 17.04
C SER A 22 1.10 4.15 16.03
N ALA A 23 -0.02 4.87 15.89
CA ALA A 23 -1.11 4.49 15.00
C ALA A 23 -1.26 5.46 13.83
N PHE A 24 -1.49 4.91 12.64
CA PHE A 24 -1.67 5.63 11.39
C PHE A 24 -2.95 5.16 10.68
N PRO A 25 -4.07 5.89 10.82
CA PRO A 25 -5.34 5.50 10.21
C PRO A 25 -5.35 5.72 8.70
N GLY A 26 -6.18 4.95 8.01
CA GLY A 26 -6.39 5.02 6.58
C GLY A 26 -7.60 4.19 6.15
N PHE A 27 -7.61 3.85 4.87
CA PHE A 27 -8.67 3.05 4.25
C PHE A 27 -8.05 1.97 3.37
N ILE A 28 -8.66 0.79 3.35
CA ILE A 28 -8.15 -0.29 2.52
C ILE A 28 -8.39 0.00 1.03
N PHE A 29 -7.43 -0.40 0.21
CA PHE A 29 -7.55 -0.62 -1.23
C PHE A 29 -6.83 -1.93 -1.61
N GLY A 30 -7.13 -2.50 -2.78
CA GLY A 30 -6.63 -3.84 -3.11
C GLY A 30 -7.42 -4.93 -2.40
N ALA A 31 -6.77 -6.04 -2.05
CA ALA A 31 -7.43 -7.16 -1.41
C ALA A 31 -7.80 -6.89 0.07
N MET A 32 -8.87 -7.54 0.53
CA MET A 32 -9.12 -7.65 1.97
C MET A 32 -8.13 -8.62 2.62
N PRO A 33 -7.58 -8.29 3.80
CA PRO A 33 -6.74 -9.21 4.54
C PRO A 33 -7.56 -10.37 5.10
N ALA A 34 -7.01 -11.59 5.01
CA ALA A 34 -7.72 -12.83 5.33
C ALA A 34 -8.26 -12.88 6.77
N GLU A 35 -7.47 -12.41 7.74
CA GLU A 35 -7.83 -12.38 9.17
C GLU A 35 -8.13 -10.96 9.66
N ASN A 36 -8.56 -10.07 8.77
CA ASN A 36 -8.68 -8.63 9.03
C ASN A 36 -7.36 -7.94 9.42
N GLU A 37 -6.23 -8.62 9.21
CA GLU A 37 -4.90 -8.10 9.54
C GLU A 37 -3.80 -8.50 8.54
N VAL A 38 -2.77 -7.65 8.41
CA VAL A 38 -1.49 -7.96 7.78
C VAL A 38 -0.37 -7.45 8.66
N ALA A 39 0.58 -8.31 9.02
CA ALA A 39 1.74 -7.94 9.81
C ALA A 39 3.04 -8.07 9.00
N GLY A 40 4.01 -7.23 9.30
CA GLY A 40 5.33 -7.27 8.65
C GLY A 40 6.30 -6.25 9.21
N GLU A 41 7.52 -6.28 8.70
CA GLU A 41 8.47 -5.18 8.90
C GLU A 41 8.01 -3.97 8.07
N VAL A 42 8.02 -2.78 8.66
CA VAL A 42 7.60 -1.56 7.98
C VAL A 42 8.84 -0.89 7.38
N ALA A 43 8.96 -0.97 6.06
CA ALA A 43 10.01 -0.30 5.30
C ALA A 43 9.43 0.89 4.54
N PHE A 44 10.27 1.85 4.16
CA PHE A 44 9.86 2.93 3.29
C PHE A 44 10.79 3.08 2.09
N THR A 45 10.25 3.62 1.00
CA THR A 45 11.01 4.06 -0.15
C THR A 45 10.74 5.53 -0.44
N THR A 46 11.79 6.23 -0.89
CA THR A 46 11.71 7.62 -1.37
C THR A 46 11.62 7.69 -2.90
N ASP A 47 11.61 6.54 -3.56
CA ASP A 47 11.50 6.49 -5.01
C ASP A 47 10.16 7.11 -5.44
N MET A 48 10.25 8.06 -6.36
CA MET A 48 9.09 8.80 -6.85
C MET A 48 8.41 8.10 -8.04
N PHE A 49 9.08 7.08 -8.61
CA PHE A 49 8.67 6.35 -9.81
C PHE A 49 8.98 4.86 -9.64
N GLY A 50 8.41 4.01 -10.50
CA GLY A 50 8.75 2.59 -10.52
C GLY A 50 8.20 1.80 -9.33
N TYR A 51 7.01 2.16 -8.83
CA TYR A 51 6.38 1.42 -7.73
C TYR A 51 6.13 -0.05 -8.09
N GLU A 52 5.93 -0.41 -9.36
CA GLU A 52 5.80 -1.82 -9.78
C GLU A 52 7.07 -2.60 -9.43
N ARG A 53 8.23 -2.05 -9.78
CA ARG A 53 9.52 -2.67 -9.48
C ARG A 53 9.75 -2.77 -7.98
N GLU A 54 9.49 -1.69 -7.24
CA GLU A 54 9.63 -1.72 -5.78
C GLU A 54 8.75 -2.79 -5.14
N LEU A 55 7.52 -2.96 -5.62
CA LEU A 55 6.57 -3.95 -5.07
C LEU A 55 6.94 -5.40 -5.40
N CYS A 56 7.62 -5.63 -6.52
CA CYS A 56 8.04 -6.96 -6.98
C CYS A 56 9.47 -7.34 -6.55
N GLU A 57 10.23 -6.43 -5.94
CA GLU A 57 11.64 -6.69 -5.60
C GLU A 57 11.75 -7.76 -4.49
N ALA A 58 12.68 -8.69 -4.63
CA ALA A 58 12.79 -9.82 -3.69
C ALA A 58 13.11 -9.37 -2.25
N GLU A 59 13.84 -8.26 -2.10
CA GLU A 59 14.17 -7.67 -0.81
C GLU A 59 12.94 -7.13 -0.04
N ARG A 60 11.80 -6.93 -0.73
CA ARG A 60 10.54 -6.51 -0.09
C ARG A 60 9.69 -7.66 0.42
N ALA A 61 10.13 -8.91 0.23
CA ALA A 61 9.36 -10.09 0.63
C ALA A 61 8.88 -9.99 2.09
N GLY A 62 7.56 -9.96 2.29
CA GLY A 62 6.95 -9.90 3.62
C GLY A 62 6.97 -8.52 4.30
N GLN A 63 7.48 -7.48 3.63
CA GLN A 63 7.51 -6.12 4.18
C GLN A 63 6.20 -5.37 3.91
N ILE A 64 5.81 -4.52 4.86
CA ILE A 64 4.81 -3.47 4.65
C ILE A 64 5.55 -2.27 4.05
N LEU A 65 5.36 -2.03 2.76
CA LEU A 65 6.10 -0.99 2.03
C LEU A 65 5.36 0.34 2.05
N VAL A 66 6.01 1.38 2.59
CA VAL A 66 5.51 2.74 2.64
C VAL A 66 6.12 3.60 1.53
N PHE A 67 5.28 4.19 0.70
CA PHE A 67 5.72 5.14 -0.31
C PHE A 67 5.73 6.57 0.26
N ALA A 68 6.90 7.22 0.21
CA ALA A 68 7.02 8.62 0.62
C ALA A 68 6.43 9.61 -0.40
N THR A 69 6.29 9.20 -1.67
CA THR A 69 5.71 10.04 -2.71
C THR A 69 4.24 10.39 -2.39
N PRO A 70 3.79 11.63 -2.64
CA PRO A 70 2.46 12.07 -2.21
C PRO A 70 1.32 11.34 -2.91
N GLN A 71 1.52 10.85 -4.14
CA GLN A 71 0.52 10.13 -4.92
C GLN A 71 1.14 8.92 -5.62
N VAL A 72 0.47 7.77 -5.57
CA VAL A 72 0.90 6.49 -6.16
C VAL A 72 -0.22 5.92 -7.04
N GLY A 73 0.12 5.19 -8.11
CA GLY A 73 -0.85 4.51 -8.99
C GLY A 73 -1.27 5.30 -10.23
N ASN A 74 -0.73 6.51 -10.43
CA ASN A 74 -1.10 7.42 -11.52
C ASN A 74 -0.75 6.86 -12.92
N VAL A 75 0.22 5.97 -13.03
CA VAL A 75 0.60 5.31 -14.29
C VAL A 75 -0.05 3.93 -14.47
N GLY A 76 -0.91 3.50 -13.53
CA GLY A 76 -1.53 2.17 -13.54
C GLY A 76 -0.53 1.05 -13.28
N TRP A 77 -0.89 -0.16 -13.68
CA TRP A 77 0.01 -1.31 -13.71
C TRP A 77 0.26 -1.69 -15.16
N THR A 78 1.52 -1.64 -15.56
CA THR A 78 1.99 -1.91 -16.92
C THR A 78 2.52 -3.33 -17.08
N GLY A 79 2.86 -3.99 -15.97
CA GLY A 79 3.41 -5.34 -15.95
C GLY A 79 4.93 -5.38 -16.13
N GLU A 80 5.64 -4.29 -15.83
CA GLU A 80 7.10 -4.27 -15.88
C GLU A 80 7.72 -5.07 -14.72
N GLY A 81 7.13 -4.96 -13.52
CA GLY A 81 7.56 -5.69 -12.33
C GLY A 81 9.06 -5.57 -12.00
N ALA A 82 9.64 -6.64 -11.46
CA ALA A 82 11.07 -6.74 -11.13
C ALA A 82 11.65 -8.11 -11.52
N SER A 83 12.89 -8.14 -12.01
CA SER A 83 13.61 -9.38 -12.36
C SER A 83 12.84 -10.34 -13.29
N GLY A 84 11.96 -9.80 -14.14
CA GLY A 84 11.13 -10.60 -15.06
C GLY A 84 9.89 -11.24 -14.42
N SER A 85 9.56 -10.91 -13.18
CA SER A 85 8.30 -11.28 -12.52
C SER A 85 7.44 -10.05 -12.23
N THR A 86 6.13 -10.22 -12.29
CA THR A 86 5.13 -9.24 -11.86
C THR A 86 4.50 -9.60 -10.52
N ASP A 87 4.98 -10.66 -9.86
CA ASP A 87 4.50 -11.06 -8.55
C ASP A 87 4.93 -10.04 -7.50
N ILE A 88 3.96 -9.52 -6.76
CA ILE A 88 4.20 -8.59 -5.66
C ILE A 88 4.69 -9.40 -4.47
N THR A 89 5.87 -9.05 -3.96
CA THR A 89 6.53 -9.72 -2.84
C THR A 89 6.23 -9.02 -1.51
N ALA A 90 5.93 -7.73 -1.57
CA ALA A 90 5.53 -6.93 -0.41
C ALA A 90 4.24 -7.50 0.22
N ALA A 91 4.19 -7.55 1.56
CA ALA A 91 3.01 -8.03 2.29
C ALA A 91 1.84 -7.02 2.22
N ALA A 92 2.16 -5.72 2.26
CA ALA A 92 1.16 -4.66 2.13
C ALA A 92 1.78 -3.37 1.59
N VAL A 93 0.92 -2.46 1.11
CA VAL A 93 1.33 -1.20 0.49
C VAL A 93 0.68 -0.01 1.19
N ILE A 94 1.48 0.94 1.66
CA ILE A 94 0.99 2.12 2.38
C ILE A 94 1.24 3.37 1.55
N VAL A 95 0.18 4.13 1.27
CA VAL A 95 0.24 5.34 0.44
C VAL A 95 -0.52 6.50 1.08
N ARG A 96 -0.15 7.72 0.70
CA ARG A 96 -0.88 8.92 1.13
C ARG A 96 -2.13 9.13 0.28
N ASP A 97 -1.93 9.30 -1.02
CA ASP A 97 -2.99 9.44 -2.01
C ASP A 97 -2.87 8.34 -3.06
N LEU A 98 -3.96 7.61 -3.27
CA LEU A 98 -4.06 6.64 -4.35
C LEU A 98 -4.68 7.34 -5.55
N ALA A 99 -3.99 7.32 -6.69
CA ALA A 99 -4.50 7.90 -7.91
C ALA A 99 -5.84 7.25 -8.30
N ARG A 100 -6.87 8.07 -8.45
CA ARG A 100 -8.22 7.60 -8.82
C ARG A 100 -8.31 7.10 -10.26
N ILE A 101 -7.41 7.58 -11.12
CA ILE A 101 -7.38 7.29 -12.55
C ILE A 101 -5.93 6.98 -12.90
N ALA A 102 -5.72 5.83 -13.52
CA ALA A 102 -4.47 5.53 -14.21
C ALA A 102 -4.47 6.21 -15.58
N SER A 103 -3.44 7.00 -15.88
CA SER A 103 -3.31 7.73 -17.15
C SER A 103 -1.96 7.45 -17.79
N ASN A 104 -1.83 6.24 -18.33
CA ASN A 104 -0.70 5.81 -19.13
C ASN A 104 -1.19 4.92 -20.27
N HIS A 105 -0.69 5.13 -21.48
CA HIS A 105 -1.04 4.33 -22.66
C HIS A 105 -0.69 2.85 -22.52
N ASN A 106 0.29 2.53 -21.67
CA ASN A 106 0.73 1.15 -21.39
C ASN A 106 0.04 0.53 -20.16
N ALA A 107 -0.83 1.28 -19.45
CA ALA A 107 -1.52 0.73 -18.29
C ALA A 107 -2.50 -0.36 -18.72
N GLN A 108 -2.36 -1.55 -18.14
CA GLN A 108 -3.27 -2.67 -18.35
C GLN A 108 -4.43 -2.66 -17.35
N ARG A 109 -4.16 -2.20 -16.12
CA ARG A 109 -5.12 -2.05 -15.02
C ARG A 109 -4.64 -0.97 -14.04
N THR A 110 -5.43 -0.67 -13.02
CA THR A 110 -5.04 0.21 -11.92
C THR A 110 -4.19 -0.54 -10.89
N LEU A 111 -3.45 0.19 -10.05
CA LEU A 111 -2.71 -0.41 -8.94
C LEU A 111 -3.64 -1.17 -7.97
N ALA A 112 -4.84 -0.64 -7.71
CA ALA A 112 -5.81 -1.29 -6.83
C ALA A 112 -6.26 -2.65 -7.39
N GLU A 113 -6.57 -2.71 -8.68
CA GLU A 113 -6.95 -3.96 -9.37
C GLU A 113 -5.80 -4.97 -9.38
N GLU A 114 -4.55 -4.54 -9.50
CA GLU A 114 -3.40 -5.45 -9.39
C GLU A 114 -3.26 -6.04 -7.99
N LEU A 115 -3.29 -5.20 -6.96
CA LEU A 115 -3.20 -5.65 -5.57
C LEU A 115 -4.34 -6.61 -5.24
N GLU A 116 -5.56 -6.32 -5.69
CA GLU A 116 -6.70 -7.23 -5.52
C GLU A 116 -6.49 -8.57 -6.24
N ALA A 117 -6.03 -8.55 -7.49
CA ALA A 117 -5.76 -9.76 -8.27
C ALA A 117 -4.69 -10.68 -7.64
N GLN A 118 -3.72 -10.10 -6.94
CA GLN A 118 -2.63 -10.84 -6.28
C GLN A 118 -2.86 -11.08 -4.79
N GLY A 119 -4.01 -10.67 -4.23
CA GLY A 119 -4.31 -10.86 -2.81
C GLY A 119 -3.52 -9.96 -1.86
N ILE A 120 -3.01 -8.83 -2.35
CA ILE A 120 -2.19 -7.88 -1.58
C ILE A 120 -3.05 -6.75 -1.01
N THR A 121 -2.86 -6.45 0.27
CA THR A 121 -3.57 -5.39 0.96
C THR A 121 -2.86 -4.04 0.79
N GLY A 122 -3.62 -2.99 0.46
CA GLY A 122 -3.15 -1.62 0.45
C GLY A 122 -3.87 -0.76 1.51
N LEU A 123 -3.19 0.24 2.06
CA LEU A 123 -3.76 1.26 2.94
C LEU A 123 -3.48 2.66 2.39
N TRP A 124 -4.52 3.44 2.11
CA TRP A 124 -4.41 4.81 1.60
C TRP A 124 -4.98 5.84 2.58
N GLY A 125 -4.66 7.12 2.38
CA GLY A 125 -5.07 8.21 3.28
C GLY A 125 -4.16 8.38 4.50
N VAL A 126 -3.04 7.67 4.52
CA VAL A 126 -2.08 7.68 5.62
C VAL A 126 -1.20 8.94 5.57
N ASP A 127 -0.90 9.54 6.72
CA ASP A 127 0.14 10.58 6.81
C ASP A 127 1.54 9.94 6.67
N THR A 128 1.90 9.57 5.43
CA THR A 128 3.17 8.92 5.12
C THR A 128 4.37 9.82 5.44
N ARG A 129 4.20 11.15 5.49
CA ARG A 129 5.28 12.07 5.90
C ARG A 129 5.62 11.89 7.38
N LYS A 130 4.61 11.82 8.25
CA LYS A 130 4.81 11.53 9.69
C LYS A 130 5.40 10.13 9.87
N LEU A 131 4.86 9.14 9.17
CA LEU A 131 5.32 7.74 9.22
C LEU A 131 6.77 7.60 8.79
N VAL A 132 7.15 8.11 7.61
CA VAL A 132 8.52 8.03 7.09
C VAL A 132 9.51 8.74 8.02
N ARG A 133 9.15 9.87 8.63
CA ARG A 133 10.01 10.53 9.62
C ARG A 133 10.24 9.66 10.85
N HIS A 134 9.20 8.96 11.31
CA HIS A 134 9.28 8.02 12.42
C HIS A 134 10.21 6.85 12.07
N LEU A 135 9.97 6.18 10.94
CA LEU A 135 10.79 5.06 10.46
C LEU A 135 12.25 5.47 10.24
N ALA A 136 12.49 6.64 9.64
CA ALA A 136 13.83 7.15 9.40
C ALA A 136 14.57 7.52 10.71
N ALA A 137 13.86 7.89 11.78
CA ALA A 137 14.48 8.08 13.08
C ALA A 137 14.96 6.74 13.66
N ALA A 138 14.10 5.72 13.64
CA ALA A 138 14.45 4.36 14.07
C ALA A 138 15.61 3.77 13.26
N ALA A 139 15.62 3.93 11.94
CA ALA A 139 16.68 3.42 11.07
C ALA A 139 18.06 4.06 11.36
N ARG A 140 18.11 5.35 11.73
CA ARG A 140 19.37 6.02 12.14
C ARG A 140 19.94 5.45 13.45
N GLU A 141 19.08 4.87 14.28
CA GLU A 141 19.45 4.16 15.51
C GLU A 141 19.71 2.65 15.25
N GLY A 142 19.61 2.19 14.00
CA GLY A 142 19.76 0.78 13.64
C GLY A 142 18.59 -0.11 14.08
N LYS A 143 17.41 0.48 14.35
CA LYS A 143 16.22 -0.25 14.79
C LYS A 143 15.34 -0.61 13.58
N MET A 144 14.86 -1.84 13.59
CA MET A 144 13.82 -2.31 12.69
C MET A 144 12.46 -2.07 13.35
N VAL A 145 11.47 -1.65 12.57
CA VAL A 145 10.12 -1.36 13.05
C VAL A 145 9.17 -2.41 12.52
N ARG A 146 8.40 -3.04 13.39
CA ARG A 146 7.30 -3.91 13.00
C ARG A 146 5.98 -3.17 13.04
N GLY A 147 5.05 -3.58 12.20
CA GLY A 147 3.72 -3.01 12.17
C GLY A 147 2.68 -4.00 11.70
N GLN A 148 1.44 -3.64 11.99
CA GLN A 148 0.26 -4.43 11.64
C GLN A 148 -0.82 -3.50 11.11
N VAL A 149 -1.29 -3.77 9.89
CA VAL A 149 -2.50 -3.16 9.35
C VAL A 149 -3.67 -3.96 9.90
N THR A 150 -4.59 -3.31 10.60
CA THR A 150 -5.80 -3.94 11.17
C THR A 150 -7.04 -3.26 10.62
N VAL A 151 -7.99 -4.03 10.10
CA VAL A 151 -9.30 -3.54 9.66
C VAL A 151 -10.15 -3.22 10.89
N GLU A 152 -10.71 -2.01 10.91
CA GLU A 152 -11.61 -1.59 11.99
C GLU A 152 -12.93 -2.34 11.87
N SER A 153 -13.27 -3.13 12.90
CA SER A 153 -14.60 -3.71 13.01
C SER A 153 -15.60 -2.58 13.22
N GLN A 154 -16.57 -2.43 12.32
CA GLN A 154 -17.70 -1.55 12.57
C GLN A 154 -18.54 -2.18 13.69
N GLU A 155 -18.42 -1.69 14.92
CA GLU A 155 -19.50 -1.87 15.89
C GLU A 155 -20.74 -1.12 15.37
N ALA A 156 -21.87 -1.82 15.45
CA ALA A 156 -23.17 -1.59 14.81
C ALA A 156 -23.74 -0.16 14.84
#